data_AF-A0A1E5A4H8-F1
#
_entry.id   AF-A0A1E5A4H8-F1
#
_cell.length_a   1.000
_cell.length_b   1.000
_cell.length_c   1.000
_cell.angle_alpha   90.00
_cell.angle_beta   90.00
_cell.angle_gamma   90.00
#
_symmetry.space_group_name_H-M   'P 1'
#
loop_
_entity.id
_entity.type
_entity.pdbx_description
1 polymer ?
#
loop_
_entity_poly.entity_id
_entity_poly.type
_entity_poly.pdbx_seq_one_letter_code
_entity_poly.pdbx_strand_id
1 'polypeptide(L)'
;MTDERPVQNFPDSYSIKAVGKDQDNFAEFVVALVREIVGEDSPVSHTARSSRNGAYVSITATFVAVDQQQLDRVFTEVSAQPRVVWVI
;
A
#
# COMPACT_ATOMS: atom_id res chain seq x y z
N MET A 1 -22.82 -11.11 -21.19
CA MET A 1 -22.14 -9.92 -20.64
C MET A 1 -20.79 -10.42 -20.16
N THR A 2 -19.76 -10.27 -20.99
CA THR A 2 -18.42 -10.74 -20.66
C THR A 2 -17.86 -9.79 -19.61
N ASP A 3 -17.70 -10.27 -18.38
CA ASP A 3 -16.98 -9.57 -17.32
C ASP A 3 -15.51 -9.49 -17.79
N GLU A 4 -15.19 -8.42 -18.51
CA GLU A 4 -13.84 -8.06 -18.93
C GLU A 4 -13.04 -7.64 -17.70
N ARG A 5 -12.69 -8.63 -16.86
CA ARG A 5 -11.71 -8.42 -15.80
C ARG A 5 -10.47 -7.88 -16.50
N PRO A 6 -9.98 -6.68 -16.13
CA PRO A 6 -8.77 -6.14 -16.74
C PRO A 6 -7.68 -7.20 -16.58
N VAL A 7 -7.10 -7.61 -17.70
CA VAL A 7 -5.94 -8.50 -17.69
C VAL A 7 -4.89 -7.78 -16.86
N GLN A 8 -4.60 -8.30 -15.66
CA GLN A 8 -3.51 -7.78 -14.86
C GLN A 8 -2.22 -8.11 -15.59
N ASN A 9 -1.66 -7.09 -16.24
CA ASN A 9 -0.36 -7.17 -16.85
C ASN A 9 0.67 -6.90 -15.76
N PHE A 10 1.66 -7.77 -15.64
CA PHE A 10 2.80 -7.57 -14.76
C PHE A 10 4.10 -7.59 -15.58
N PRO A 11 5.12 -6.78 -15.21
CA PRO A 11 5.14 -5.83 -14.11
C PRO A 11 4.37 -4.54 -14.42
N ASP A 12 3.60 -4.03 -13.46
CA ASP A 12 2.90 -2.74 -13.58
C ASP A 12 2.88 -1.98 -12.24
N SER A 13 2.65 -0.67 -12.31
CA SER A 13 2.64 0.21 -11.15
C SER A 13 1.29 0.19 -10.45
N TYR A 14 1.29 -0.23 -9.19
CA TYR A 14 0.11 -0.25 -8.33
C TYR A 14 0.29 0.72 -7.18
N SER A 15 -0.83 1.27 -6.70
CA SER A 15 -0.84 2.12 -5.52
C SER A 15 -1.79 1.54 -4.48
N ILE A 16 -1.31 1.41 -3.25
CA ILE A 16 -2.13 1.07 -2.08
C ILE A 16 -2.29 2.29 -1.20
N LYS A 17 -3.52 2.59 -0.83
CA LYS A 17 -3.84 3.67 0.12
C LYS A 17 -4.24 3.08 1.45
N ALA A 18 -3.37 3.21 2.44
CA ALA A 18 -3.68 2.85 3.82
C ALA A 18 -4.02 4.11 4.64
N VAL A 19 -5.02 4.00 5.51
CA VAL A 19 -5.39 5.04 6.47
C VAL A 19 -5.25 4.45 7.86
N GLY A 20 -4.52 5.14 8.73
CA GLY A 20 -4.28 4.74 10.10
C GLY A 20 -4.20 5.94 11.03
N LYS A 21 -3.96 5.68 12.32
CA LYS A 21 -3.71 6.75 13.28
C LYS A 21 -2.34 7.40 13.01
N ASP A 22 -2.25 8.72 13.15
CA ASP A 22 -0.99 9.47 12.97
C ASP A 22 -0.08 9.32 14.21
N GLN A 23 0.34 8.08 14.48
CA GLN A 23 1.18 7.71 15.63
C GLN A 23 2.25 6.71 15.19
N ASP A 24 3.35 6.63 15.94
CA ASP A 24 4.40 5.62 15.77
C ASP A 24 4.96 5.51 14.35
N ASN A 25 5.11 6.63 13.64
CA ASN A 25 5.63 6.69 12.27
C ASN A 25 4.87 5.78 11.30
N PHE A 26 3.53 5.74 11.40
CA PHE A 26 2.68 4.88 10.58
C PHE A 26 2.99 4.91 9.07
N ALA A 27 3.27 6.10 8.51
CA ALA A 27 3.61 6.23 7.09
C ALA A 27 4.89 5.47 6.73
N GLU A 28 5.96 5.64 7.51
CA GLU A 28 7.23 4.92 7.31
C GLU A 28 7.07 3.43 7.51
N PHE A 29 6.25 3.03 8.50
CA PHE A 29 5.93 1.63 8.77
C PHE A 29 5.27 0.94 7.56
N VAL A 30 4.24 1.55 6.97
CA VAL A 30 3.58 0.98 5.78
C VAL A 30 4.55 0.92 4.60
N VAL A 31 5.38 1.94 4.40
CA VAL A 31 6.37 1.97 3.31
C VAL A 31 7.43 0.90 3.47
N ALA A 32 7.94 0.70 4.69
CA ALA A 32 8.90 -0.35 5.00
C ALA A 32 8.30 -1.75 4.74
N LEU A 33 7.06 -1.98 5.17
CA LEU A 33 6.34 -3.23 4.94
C LEU A 33 6.14 -3.50 3.44
N VAL A 34 5.70 -2.50 2.68
CA VAL A 34 5.54 -2.62 1.22
C VAL A 34 6.89 -2.94 0.58
N ARG A 35 7.96 -2.22 0.96
CA ARG A 35 9.32 -2.42 0.43
C ARG A 35 9.85 -3.83 0.72
N GLU A 36 9.58 -4.39 1.90
CA GLU A 36 9.97 -5.76 2.25
C GLU A 36 9.34 -6.80 1.30
N ILE A 37 8.08 -6.57 0.89
CA ILE A 37 7.35 -7.48 0.00
C ILE A 37 7.75 -7.30 -1.47
N VAL A 38 7.96 -6.05 -1.90
CA VAL A 38 8.31 -5.75 -3.31
C VAL A 38 9.80 -5.89 -3.62
N GLY A 39 10.63 -6.03 -2.58
CA GLY A 39 12.08 -6.06 -2.65
C GLY A 39 12.70 -4.66 -2.51
N GLU A 40 13.87 -4.59 -1.88
CA GLU A 40 14.60 -3.32 -1.67
C GLU A 40 15.04 -2.66 -2.97
N ASP A 41 15.25 -3.43 -4.04
CA ASP A 41 15.59 -2.96 -5.38
C ASP A 41 14.41 -2.27 -6.10
N SER A 42 13.18 -2.46 -5.62
CA SER A 42 11.97 -1.87 -6.23
C SER A 42 11.73 -0.45 -5.71
N PRO A 43 11.60 0.56 -6.59
CA PRO A 43 11.32 1.93 -6.17
C PRO A 43 9.89 2.04 -5.61
N VAL A 44 9.79 2.22 -4.30
CA VAL A 44 8.52 2.51 -3.61
C VAL A 44 8.42 4.02 -3.37
N SER A 45 7.50 4.67 -4.08
CA SER A 45 7.15 6.07 -3.86
C SER A 45 5.98 6.15 -2.88
N HIS A 46 5.93 7.18 -2.03
CA HIS A 46 4.80 7.32 -1.11
C HIS A 46 4.43 8.77 -0.86
N THR A 47 3.15 9.01 -0.59
CA THR A 47 2.61 10.31 -0.19
C THR A 47 1.83 10.15 1.11
N ALA A 48 2.33 10.76 2.18
CA ALA A 48 1.62 10.84 3.45
C ALA A 48 0.84 12.16 3.52
N ARG A 49 -0.41 12.08 4.00
CA ARG A 49 -1.24 13.25 4.28
C ARG A 49 -1.88 13.10 5.65
N SER A 50 -1.45 13.93 6.59
CA SER A 50 -2.12 14.05 7.89
C SER A 50 -3.50 14.67 7.72
N SER A 51 -4.47 14.13 8.45
CA SER A 51 -5.83 14.66 8.49
C SER A 51 -5.87 16.00 9.23
N ARG A 52 -6.89 16.80 8.94
CA ARG A 52 -7.05 18.19 9.41
C ARG A 52 -7.04 18.34 10.94
N ASN A 53 -7.32 17.26 11.67
CA ASN A 53 -7.38 17.20 13.13
C ASN A 53 -6.21 16.41 13.76
N GLY A 54 -5.22 15.96 12.97
CA GLY A 54 -4.07 15.17 13.45
C GLY A 54 -4.38 13.78 14.00
N ALA A 55 -5.64 13.33 13.95
CA ALA A 55 -6.03 12.02 14.49
C ALA A 55 -5.66 10.84 13.57
N TYR A 56 -5.61 11.09 12.26
CA TYR A 56 -5.38 10.06 11.25
C TYR A 56 -4.42 10.56 10.18
N VAL A 57 -3.68 9.64 9.57
CA VAL A 57 -2.82 9.87 8.42
C VAL A 57 -3.24 8.90 7.31
N SER A 58 -3.32 9.42 6.09
CA SER A 58 -3.48 8.58 4.89
C SER A 58 -2.14 8.51 4.17
N ILE A 59 -1.65 7.30 3.94
CA ILE A 59 -0.45 7.02 3.17
C ILE A 59 -0.86 6.34 1.87
N THR A 60 -0.44 6.90 0.74
CA THR A 60 -0.53 6.24 -0.57
C THR A 60 0.86 5.78 -0.95
N ALA A 61 1.09 4.48 -0.97
CA ALA A 61 2.35 3.88 -1.40
C ALA A 61 2.17 3.32 -2.82
N THR A 62 3.00 3.77 -3.75
CA THR A 62 3.05 3.33 -5.13
C THR A 62 4.30 2.48 -5.34
N PHE A 63 4.12 1.29 -5.88
CA PHE A 63 5.16 0.29 -6.11
C PHE A 63 4.90 -0.46 -7.42
N VAL A 64 5.94 -1.09 -7.96
CA VAL A 64 5.80 -1.97 -9.13
C VAL A 64 5.56 -3.39 -8.64
N ALA A 65 4.40 -3.95 -8.96
CA ALA A 65 4.14 -5.36 -8.69
C ALA A 65 4.64 -6.19 -9.87
N VAL A 66 5.43 -7.23 -9.61
CA VAL A 66 5.95 -8.14 -10.66
C VAL A 66 5.03 -9.33 -10.92
N ASP A 67 4.09 -9.60 -10.00
CA ASP A 67 3.09 -10.64 -10.12
C ASP A 67 1.88 -10.37 -9.20
N GLN A 68 0.80 -11.13 -9.41
CA GLN A 68 -0.43 -11.00 -8.64
C GLN A 68 -0.26 -11.41 -7.17
N GLN A 69 0.62 -12.37 -6.88
CA GLN A 69 0.86 -12.85 -5.52
C GLN A 69 1.55 -11.78 -4.68
N GLN A 70 2.50 -11.03 -5.26
CA GLN A 70 3.16 -9.90 -4.61
C GLN A 70 2.15 -8.79 -4.30
N LEU A 71 1.29 -8.45 -5.26
CA LEU A 71 0.23 -7.47 -5.04
C LEU A 71 -0.72 -7.90 -3.92
N ASP A 72 -1.24 -9.13 -3.97
CA ASP A 72 -2.17 -9.68 -2.98
C ASP A 72 -1.53 -9.74 -1.57
N ARG A 73 -0.23 -10.08 -1.52
CA ARG A 73 0.54 -10.08 -0.28
C ARG A 73 0.69 -8.67 0.28
N VAL A 74 0.95 -7.65 -0.54
CA VAL A 74 0.97 -6.25 -0.07
C VAL A 74 -0.38 -5.86 0.54
N PHE A 75 -1.49 -6.13 -0.15
CA PHE A 75 -2.83 -5.81 0.38
C PHE A 75 -3.14 -6.56 1.67
N THR A 76 -2.82 -7.86 1.74
CA THR A 76 -3.06 -8.71 2.91
C THR A 76 -2.21 -8.27 4.09
N GLU A 77 -0.90 -8.09 3.91
CA GLU A 77 0.03 -7.69 4.97
C GLU A 77 -0.30 -6.31 5.52
N VAL A 78 -0.61 -5.34 4.64
CA VAL A 78 -0.99 -3.99 5.06
C VAL A 78 -2.33 -4.01 5.80
N SER A 79 -3.35 -4.68 5.26
CA SER A 79 -4.67 -4.75 5.91
C SER A 79 -4.67 -5.55 7.23
N ALA A 80 -3.74 -6.51 7.38
CA ALA A 80 -3.56 -7.25 8.62
C ALA A 80 -2.95 -6.41 9.77
N GLN A 81 -2.39 -5.24 9.46
CA GLN A 81 -1.77 -4.40 10.49
C GLN A 81 -2.82 -3.78 11.40
N PRO A 82 -2.71 -3.95 12.74
CA PRO A 82 -3.69 -3.42 13.69
C PRO A 82 -3.78 -1.89 13.70
N ARG A 83 -2.76 -1.22 13.14
CA ARG A 83 -2.70 0.25 13.01
C ARG A 83 -3.46 0.77 11.79
N VAL A 84 -3.74 -0.11 10.83
CA VAL A 84 -4.46 0.21 9.60
C VAL A 84 -5.95 0.11 9.88
N VAL A 85 -6.65 1.23 9.68
CA VAL A 85 -8.10 1.33 9.87
C VAL A 85 -8.83 1.05 8.56
N TRP A 86 -8.21 1.43 7.44
CA TRP A 86 -8.82 1.30 6.12
C TRP A 86 -7.75 1.16 5.03
N VAL A 87 -8.01 0.32 4.03
CA VAL A 87 -7.18 0.15 2.83
C VAL A 87 -8.05 0.33 1.57
N ILE A 88 -7.58 1.09 0.58
CA ILE A 88 -8.19 1.29 -0.75
C ILE A 88 -7.13 1.11 -1.83
#